data_AF-A0AAJ7S4W7-F1
#
_entry.id   AF-A0AAJ7S4W7-F1
#
_cell.length_a   1.000
_cell.length_b   1.000
_cell.length_c   1.000
_cell.angle_alpha   90.00
_cell.angle_beta   90.00
_cell.angle_gamma   90.00
#
_symmetry.space_group_name_H-M   'P 1'
#
loop_
_entity.id
_entity.type
_entity.pdbx_description
1 polymer ?
#
loop_
_entity_poly.entity_id
_entity_poly.type
_entity_poly.pdbx_seq_one_letter_code
_entity_poly.pdbx_strand_id
1 'polypeptide(L)'
;MVAHTVLLDFSVSSDVVLDEKKRSNLKSAIANVLQEHFNGLKPLTESNIDGSFLVLYTGPKGSLITVRGYTEGLITINIEYYKRDEEEALLDFEKCA
;
A
#
# COMPACT_ATOMS: atom_id res chain seq x y z
N MET A 1 9.87 15.82 -15.22
CA MET A 1 8.81 15.59 -14.21
C MET A 1 8.07 14.32 -14.53
N VAL A 2 7.72 13.49 -13.54
CA VAL A 2 7.07 12.20 -13.77
C VAL A 2 6.11 11.84 -12.63
N ALA A 3 5.04 11.10 -12.93
CA ALA A 3 4.29 10.36 -11.94
C ALA A 3 5.10 9.10 -11.57
N HIS A 4 5.84 9.17 -10.46
CA HIS A 4 6.62 8.04 -9.99
C HIS A 4 5.68 7.01 -9.37
N THR A 5 5.76 5.77 -9.85
CA THR A 5 4.88 4.68 -9.43
C THR A 5 5.71 3.49 -8.97
N VAL A 6 5.37 2.93 -7.82
CA VAL A 6 5.90 1.66 -7.33
C VAL A 6 4.72 0.72 -7.12
N LEU A 7 4.76 -0.44 -7.78
CA LEU A 7 3.76 -1.49 -7.65
C LEU A 7 4.41 -2.70 -7.00
N LEU A 8 3.78 -3.21 -5.94
CA LEU A 8 4.21 -4.39 -5.20
C LEU A 8 3.06 -5.39 -5.14
N ASP A 9 3.33 -6.63 -5.56
CA ASP A 9 2.36 -7.72 -5.53
C ASP A 9 2.82 -8.83 -4.58
N PHE A 10 1.92 -9.26 -3.71
CA PHE A 10 2.15 -10.35 -2.76
C PHE A 10 1.06 -11.40 -2.90
N SER A 11 1.43 -12.66 -2.69
CA SER A 11 0.47 -13.76 -2.59
C SER A 11 0.37 -14.21 -1.14
N VAL A 12 -0.85 -14.33 -0.64
CA VAL A 12 -1.20 -14.92 0.65
C VAL A 12 -2.23 -16.02 0.43
N SER A 13 -2.47 -16.84 1.44
CA SER A 13 -3.58 -17.79 1.39
C SER A 13 -4.92 -17.03 1.39
N SER A 14 -5.89 -17.47 0.60
CA SER A 14 -7.18 -16.79 0.42
C SER A 14 -7.96 -16.61 1.73
N ASP A 15 -7.80 -17.54 2.68
CA ASP A 15 -8.39 -17.44 4.02
C ASP A 15 -7.91 -16.21 4.80
N VAL A 16 -6.72 -15.68 4.49
CA VAL A 16 -6.21 -14.44 5.10
C VAL A 16 -7.07 -13.24 4.71
N VAL A 17 -7.64 -13.25 3.50
CA VAL A 17 -8.50 -12.16 2.99
C VAL A 17 -9.97 -12.40 3.34
N LEU A 18 -10.43 -13.66 3.30
CA LEU A 18 -11.84 -14.02 3.52
C LEU A 18 -12.23 -13.97 5.00
N ASP A 19 -11.33 -14.35 5.92
CA ASP A 19 -11.58 -14.26 7.37
C ASP A 19 -11.42 -12.82 7.86
N GLU A 20 -12.45 -12.26 8.51
CA GLU A 20 -12.45 -10.85 8.91
C GLU A 20 -11.33 -10.50 9.90
N LYS A 21 -11.01 -11.40 10.83
CA LYS A 21 -9.98 -11.18 11.84
C LYS A 21 -8.60 -11.22 11.20
N LYS A 22 -8.34 -12.20 10.33
CA LYS A 22 -7.07 -12.29 9.58
C LYS A 22 -6.92 -11.10 8.63
N ARG A 23 -7.99 -10.70 7.95
CA ARG A 23 -8.00 -9.51 7.07
C ARG A 23 -7.68 -8.24 7.85
N SER A 24 -8.27 -8.05 9.03
CA SER A 24 -7.98 -6.91 9.91
C SER A 24 -6.52 -6.88 10.36
N ASN A 25 -5.97 -8.04 10.74
CA ASN A 25 -4.56 -8.17 11.11
C ASN A 25 -3.63 -7.87 9.93
N LEU A 26 -3.95 -8.37 8.74
CA LEU A 26 -3.18 -8.11 7.51
C LEU A 26 -3.13 -6.61 7.20
N LYS A 27 -4.28 -5.93 7.19
CA LYS A 27 -4.34 -4.47 6.97
C LYS A 27 -3.51 -3.71 8.01
N SER A 28 -3.57 -4.11 9.27
CA SER A 28 -2.78 -3.49 10.35
C SER A 28 -1.28 -3.70 10.16
N ALA A 29 -0.86 -4.91 9.77
CA ALA A 29 0.54 -5.20 9.48
C ALA A 29 1.07 -4.36 8.31
N ILE A 30 0.32 -4.28 7.21
CA ILE A 30 0.67 -3.45 6.06
C ILE A 30 0.77 -1.96 6.47
N ALA A 31 -0.21 -1.46 7.22
CA ALA A 31 -0.21 -0.07 7.68
C ALA A 31 1.02 0.26 8.55
N ASN A 32 1.41 -0.64 9.45
CA ASN A 32 2.58 -0.44 10.30
C ASN A 32 3.87 -0.35 9.48
N VAL A 33 4.09 -1.28 8.54
CA VAL A 33 5.27 -1.25 7.66
C VAL A 33 5.27 0.01 6.81
N LEU A 34 4.13 0.42 6.25
CA LEU A 34 4.04 1.66 5.50
C LEU A 34 4.38 2.90 6.36
N GLN A 35 4.00 2.91 7.65
CA GLN A 35 4.34 4.02 8.54
C GLN A 35 5.84 4.12 8.84
N GLU A 36 6.56 3.00 8.83
CA GLU A 36 8.03 3.00 9.01
C GLU A 36 8.76 3.65 7.82
N HIS A 37 8.19 3.57 6.61
CA HIS A 37 8.77 4.15 5.40
C HIS A 37 8.22 5.54 5.03
N PHE A 38 6.97 5.84 5.40
CA PHE A 38 6.28 7.08 5.06
C PHE A 38 5.91 7.87 6.30
N ASN A 39 6.85 8.71 6.77
CA ASN A 39 6.59 9.65 7.88
C ASN A 39 5.38 10.55 7.56
N GLY A 40 4.32 10.44 8.37
CA GLY A 40 3.08 11.20 8.15
C GLY A 40 2.06 10.49 7.25
N LEU A 41 2.15 9.17 7.09
CA LEU A 41 1.09 8.36 6.49
C LEU A 41 -0.26 8.60 7.20
N LYS A 42 -1.31 8.89 6.44
CA LYS A 42 -2.67 9.11 6.95
C LYS A 42 -3.66 8.24 6.17
N PRO A 43 -4.54 7.48 6.87
CA PRO A 43 -5.63 6.79 6.19
C PRO A 43 -6.64 7.81 5.65
N LEU A 44 -7.13 7.56 4.43
CA LEU A 44 -8.16 8.37 3.77
C LEU A 44 -9.50 7.64 3.71
N THR A 45 -9.50 6.40 3.25
CA THR A 45 -10.71 5.61 3.06
C THR A 45 -10.40 4.13 3.14
N GLU A 46 -11.34 3.38 3.69
CA GLU A 46 -11.38 1.93 3.63
C GLU A 46 -12.73 1.50 3.04
N SER A 47 -12.73 0.50 2.18
CA SER A 47 -13.95 -0.09 1.63
C SER A 47 -13.79 -1.58 1.41
N ASN A 48 -14.87 -2.33 1.63
CA ASN A 48 -14.97 -3.73 1.23
C ASN A 48 -15.76 -3.78 -0.09
N ILE A 49 -15.26 -4.55 -1.07
CA ILE A 49 -15.84 -4.65 -2.41
C ILE A 49 -15.86 -6.13 -2.76
N ASP A 50 -17.04 -6.75 -2.87
CA ASP A 50 -17.19 -8.16 -3.27
C ASP A 50 -16.29 -9.15 -2.49
N GLY A 51 -16.18 -8.97 -1.17
CA GLY A 51 -15.32 -9.79 -0.29
C GLY A 51 -13.83 -9.42 -0.31
N SER A 52 -13.41 -8.60 -1.28
CA SER A 52 -12.11 -7.95 -1.34
C SER A 52 -12.09 -6.68 -0.47
N PHE A 53 -10.91 -6.09 -0.28
CA PHE A 53 -10.76 -4.81 0.41
C PHE A 53 -9.90 -3.81 -0.36
N LEU A 54 -10.17 -2.53 -0.10
CA LEU A 54 -9.43 -1.38 -0.58
C LEU A 54 -9.11 -0.49 0.62
N VAL A 55 -7.85 -0.14 0.81
CA VAL A 55 -7.43 0.91 1.74
C VAL A 55 -6.62 1.94 1.00
N LEU A 56 -6.98 3.21 1.20
CA LEU A 56 -6.32 4.35 0.60
C LEU A 56 -5.63 5.16 1.71
N TYR A 57 -4.36 5.46 1.50
CA TYR A 57 -3.58 6.34 2.35
C TYR A 57 -3.01 7.51 1.55
N THR A 58 -2.69 8.59 2.26
CA THR A 58 -1.85 9.67 1.76
C THR A 58 -0.59 9.83 2.60
N GLY A 59 0.48 10.34 2.00
CA GLY A 59 1.77 10.51 2.67
C GLY A 59 2.59 11.68 2.12
N PRO A 60 3.91 11.69 2.38
CA PRO A 60 4.84 12.69 1.86
C PRO A 60 4.70 12.93 0.36
N LYS A 61 5.00 14.16 -0.08
CA LYS A 61 4.87 14.61 -1.48
C LYS A 61 3.45 14.46 -2.06
N GLY A 62 2.43 14.38 -1.20
CA GLY A 62 1.06 14.12 -1.62
C GLY A 62 0.90 12.73 -2.22
N SER A 63 1.74 11.77 -1.81
CA SER A 63 1.69 10.41 -2.31
C SER A 63 0.32 9.79 -2.07
N LEU A 64 -0.16 9.01 -3.03
CA LEU A 64 -1.34 8.20 -2.93
C LEU A 64 -0.91 6.74 -2.84
N ILE A 65 -1.28 6.08 -1.74
CA ILE A 65 -0.91 4.67 -1.51
C ILE A 65 -2.20 3.86 -1.46
N THR A 66 -2.35 2.95 -2.42
CA THR A 66 -3.52 2.10 -2.55
C THR A 66 -3.16 0.67 -2.22
N VAL A 67 -3.78 0.12 -1.17
CA VAL A 67 -3.67 -1.31 -0.81
C VAL A 67 -4.96 -1.99 -1.24
N ARG A 68 -4.87 -3.02 -2.08
CA ARG A 68 -6.00 -3.90 -2.41
C ARG A 68 -5.68 -5.33 -2.01
N GLY A 69 -6.66 -6.00 -1.42
CA GLY A 69 -6.62 -7.44 -1.24
C GLY A 69 -7.79 -8.09 -1.94
N TYR A 70 -7.48 -9.06 -2.79
CA TYR A 70 -8.43 -9.82 -3.60
C TYR A 70 -8.77 -11.15 -2.92
N THR A 71 -9.99 -11.66 -3.14
CA THR A 71 -10.47 -12.90 -2.53
C THR A 71 -9.63 -14.13 -2.89
N GLU A 72 -8.89 -14.07 -3.99
CA GLU A 72 -7.96 -15.09 -4.48
C GLU A 72 -6.65 -15.12 -3.69
N GLY A 73 -6.43 -14.19 -2.75
CA GLY A 73 -5.20 -14.10 -1.96
C GLY A 73 -4.11 -13.22 -2.59
N LEU A 74 -4.43 -12.44 -3.62
CA LEU A 74 -3.52 -11.41 -4.15
C LEU A 74 -3.63 -10.14 -3.32
N ILE A 75 -2.50 -9.58 -2.91
CA ILE A 75 -2.41 -8.24 -2.30
C ILE A 75 -1.57 -7.36 -3.23
N THR A 76 -2.12 -6.23 -3.64
CA THR A 76 -1.41 -5.25 -4.47
C THR A 76 -1.26 -3.94 -3.70
N ILE A 77 -0.07 -3.38 -3.68
CA ILE A 77 0.22 -2.07 -3.10
C ILE A 77 0.75 -1.17 -4.21
N ASN A 78 -0.01 -0.12 -4.54
CA ASN A 78 0.40 0.90 -5.51
C ASN A 78 0.77 2.18 -4.77
N ILE A 79 1.95 2.73 -5.04
CA ILE A 79 2.47 3.96 -4.41
C ILE A 79 2.77 4.95 -5.52
N GLU A 80 2.01 6.04 -5.56
CA GLU A 80 2.08 7.04 -6.63
C GLU A 80 2.36 8.42 -6.06
N TYR A 81 3.32 9.13 -6.63
CA TYR A 81 3.58 10.53 -6.27
C TYR A 81 4.22 11.30 -7.42
N TYR A 82 4.00 12.61 -7.42
CA TYR A 82 4.66 13.49 -8.38
C TYR A 82 6.12 13.72 -7.97
N LYS A 83 7.06 13.36 -8.87
CA LYS A 83 8.50 13.54 -8.67
C LYS A 83 9.05 14.56 -9.66
N ARG A 84 9.72 15.59 -9.14
CA ARG A 84 10.50 16.54 -9.95
C ARG A 84 11.84 15.89 -10.34
N ASP A 85 12.44 16.35 -11.43
CA ASP A 85 13.64 15.70 -12.00
C ASP A 85 14.82 15.69 -11.03
N GLU A 86 14.97 16.74 -10.24
CA GLU A 86 16.05 16.92 -9.26
C GLU A 86 15.75 16.31 -7.88
N GLU A 87 14.54 15.80 -7.65
CA GLU A 87 14.19 15.21 -6.37
C GLU A 87 14.57 13.73 -6.32
N GLU A 88 15.04 13.29 -5.16
CA GLU A 88 15.22 11.86 -4.89
C GLU A 88 13.87 11.12 -4.81
N ALA A 89 13.91 9.83 -5.16
CA ALA A 89 12.77 8.94 -5.00
C ALA A 89 12.47 8.71 -3.51
N LEU A 90 11.18 8.58 -3.15
CA LEU A 90 10.76 8.22 -1.79
C LEU A 90 11.17 6.80 -1.41
N LEU A 91 11.24 5.92 -2.41
CA LEU A 91 11.69 4.54 -2.27
C LEU A 91 12.90 4.37 -3.20
N ASP A 92 14.03 4.02 -2.60
CA ASP A 92 15.27 3.72 -3.28
C ASP A 92 15.56 2.24 -3.07
N PHE A 93 15.42 1.46 -4.15
CA PHE A 93 15.57 0.00 -4.09
C PHE A 93 17.00 -0.43 -3.72
N GLU A 94 18.01 0.42 -3.96
CA GLU A 94 19.40 0.10 -3.61
C GLU A 94 19.64 0.15 -2.09
N LYS A 95 18.75 0.80 -1.32
CA LYS A 95 18.82 0.85 0.15
C LYS A 95 18.05 -0.26 0.84
N CYS A 96 17.36 -1.11 0.08
CA CYS A 96 16.60 -2.26 0.57
C CYS A 96 17.33 -3.61 0.37
N ALA A 97 18.57 -3.60 -0.15
CA ALA A 97 19.41 -4.78 -0.38
C ALA A 97 20.49 -4.95 0.70
#